data_AF-A0A819FFN9-F1
#
_entry.id   AF-A0A819FFN9-F1
#
_cell.length_a   1.000
_cell.length_b   1.000
_cell.length_c   1.000
_cell.angle_alpha   90.00
_cell.angle_beta   90.00
_cell.angle_gamma   90.00
#
_symmetry.space_group_name_H-M   'P 1'
#
loop_
_entity.id
_entity.type
_entity.pdbx_description
1 polymer ?
#
loop_
_entity_poly.entity_id
_entity_poly.type
_entity_poly.pdbx_seq_one_letter_code
_entity_poly.pdbx_strand_id
1 'polypeptide(L)'
;SKNQALDDEIIRLKRSLAEWEKRYRDKEQEYFSYKEKQRSAPEVKLQAEINMLTLEKNELQRKLDASLTSADRYKQQWLKALKEYQRLKQREQDQSKVLLQKQQQELEHMRLRYLAAEENDIMKNDHKQLESIKNELNKLRDVSTTPTISGGLQTNSTLSDDNDHLEQVDQQLGVLIEHRDTLLQTGTYTHSDALIQELERRIQEAMKRKSSSSRH
;
A
#
# COMPACT_ATOMS: atom_id res chain seq x y z
N SER A 1 19.49 -88.09 88.94
CA SER A 1 20.34 -87.11 89.67
C SER A 1 19.82 -85.71 89.38
N LYS A 2 19.83 -84.79 90.34
CA LYS A 2 19.45 -83.38 90.14
C LYS A 2 20.19 -82.74 88.95
N ASN A 3 21.39 -83.21 88.63
CA ASN A 3 22.16 -82.76 87.48
C ASN A 3 21.51 -83.11 86.13
N GLN A 4 20.94 -84.31 85.96
CA GLN A 4 20.29 -84.69 84.69
C GLN A 4 19.05 -83.83 84.38
N ALA A 5 18.25 -83.51 85.40
CA ALA A 5 17.10 -82.64 85.24
C ALA A 5 17.49 -81.19 84.88
N LEU A 6 18.64 -80.71 85.40
CA LEU A 6 19.20 -79.42 85.02
C LEU A 6 19.74 -79.44 83.58
N ASP A 7 20.40 -80.51 83.17
CA ASP A 7 20.91 -80.67 81.80
C ASP A 7 19.77 -80.70 80.76
N ASP A 8 18.68 -81.43 81.06
CA ASP A 8 17.50 -81.47 80.20
C ASP A 8 16.80 -80.10 80.07
N GLU A 9 16.72 -79.34 81.17
CA GLU A 9 16.16 -77.98 81.15
C GLU A 9 17.07 -77.00 80.39
N ILE A 10 18.40 -77.11 80.51
CA ILE A 10 19.35 -76.34 79.70
C ILE A 10 19.15 -76.63 78.21
N ILE A 11 18.98 -77.89 77.82
CA ILE A 11 18.73 -78.28 76.44
C ILE A 11 17.39 -77.70 75.94
N ARG A 12 16.35 -77.77 76.76
CA ARG A 12 15.03 -77.19 76.45
C ARG A 12 15.12 -75.67 76.25
N LEU A 13 15.80 -74.97 77.15
CA LEU A 13 15.98 -73.52 77.07
C LEU A 13 16.80 -73.12 75.85
N LYS A 14 17.87 -73.86 75.51
CA LYS A 14 18.66 -73.62 74.29
C LYS A 14 17.84 -73.81 73.01
N ARG A 15 16.98 -74.84 72.95
CA ARG A 15 16.06 -75.02 71.81
C ARG A 15 15.05 -73.89 71.70
N SER A 16 14.43 -73.51 72.82
CA SER A 16 13.51 -72.37 72.88
C SER A 16 14.19 -71.08 72.41
N LEU A 17 15.41 -70.80 72.90
CA LEU A 17 16.19 -69.63 72.48
C LEU A 17 16.46 -69.65 70.96
N ALA A 18 16.92 -70.78 70.41
CA ALA A 18 17.19 -70.91 68.98
C ALA A 18 15.91 -70.74 68.13
N GLU A 19 14.77 -71.24 68.61
CA GLU A 19 13.46 -71.03 67.97
C GLU A 19 13.04 -69.56 68.00
N TRP A 20 13.23 -68.86 69.13
CA TRP A 20 12.93 -67.44 69.25
C TRP A 20 13.85 -66.58 68.39
N GLU A 21 15.15 -66.87 68.35
CA GLU A 21 16.10 -66.18 67.46
C GLU A 21 15.78 -66.42 65.99
N LYS A 22 15.35 -67.62 65.62
CA LYS A 22 14.88 -67.91 64.26
C LYS A 22 13.63 -67.09 63.93
N ARG A 23 12.61 -67.12 64.79
CA ARG A 23 11.39 -66.32 64.61
C ARG A 23 11.67 -64.82 64.53
N TYR A 24 12.62 -64.34 65.33
CA TYR A 24 13.03 -62.94 65.30
C TYR A 24 13.68 -62.58 63.96
N ARG A 25 14.64 -63.40 63.49
CA ARG A 25 15.26 -63.22 62.16
C ARG A 25 14.25 -63.26 61.02
N ASP A 26 13.32 -64.21 61.05
CA ASP A 26 12.25 -64.32 60.05
C ASP A 26 11.39 -63.05 60.04
N LYS A 27 11.04 -62.51 61.22
CA LYS A 27 10.26 -61.27 61.34
C LYS A 27 11.03 -60.03 60.91
N GLU A 28 12.33 -59.94 61.19
CA GLU A 28 13.19 -58.87 60.66
C GLU A 28 13.22 -58.92 59.13
N GLN A 29 13.39 -60.10 58.54
CA GLN A 29 13.44 -60.26 57.09
C GLN A 29 12.10 -59.90 56.43
N GLU A 30 10.96 -60.30 57.03
CA GLU A 30 9.63 -59.87 56.60
C GLU A 30 9.46 -58.35 56.68
N TYR A 31 9.94 -57.72 57.75
CA TYR A 31 9.88 -56.27 57.94
C TYR A 31 10.70 -55.52 56.88
N PHE A 32 11.92 -55.97 56.60
CA PHE A 32 12.75 -55.39 55.53
C PHE A 32 12.07 -55.51 54.16
N SER A 33 11.55 -56.71 53.85
CA SER A 33 10.84 -56.96 52.59
C SER A 33 9.59 -56.09 52.44
N TYR A 34 8.85 -55.85 53.53
CA TYR A 34 7.69 -54.97 53.53
C TYR A 34 8.08 -53.51 53.28
N LYS A 35 9.13 -53.01 53.95
CA LYS A 35 9.63 -51.65 53.71
C LYS A 35 10.12 -51.44 52.28
N GLU A 36 10.77 -52.43 51.71
CA GLU A 36 11.26 -52.35 50.34
C GLU A 36 10.11 -52.32 49.33
N LYS A 37 9.10 -53.18 49.51
CA LYS A 37 7.87 -53.16 48.72
C LYS A 37 7.12 -51.83 48.82
N GLN A 38 7.09 -51.23 50.02
CA GLN A 38 6.46 -49.93 50.25
C GLN A 38 7.22 -48.80 49.54
N ARG A 39 8.56 -48.87 49.48
CA ARG A 39 9.38 -47.91 48.72
C ARG A 39 9.22 -48.07 47.21
N SER A 40 9.04 -49.30 46.73
CA SER A 40 8.75 -49.58 45.32
C SER A 40 7.25 -49.48 44.98
N ALA A 41 6.41 -49.04 45.92
CA ALA A 41 4.98 -49.02 45.74
C ALA A 41 4.61 -48.18 44.50
N PRO A 42 3.59 -48.61 43.74
CA PRO A 42 3.15 -47.90 42.54
C PRO A 42 2.82 -46.42 42.84
N GLU A 43 2.38 -46.12 44.05
CA GLU A 43 2.11 -44.76 44.53
C GLU A 43 3.34 -43.84 44.49
N VAL A 44 4.54 -44.33 44.84
CA VAL A 44 5.78 -43.55 44.76
C VAL A 44 6.13 -43.23 43.30
N LYS A 45 5.92 -44.19 42.40
CA LYS A 45 6.13 -43.99 40.95
C LYS A 45 5.13 -43.00 40.37
N LEU A 46 3.85 -43.14 40.71
CA LEU A 46 2.81 -42.19 40.31
C LEU A 46 3.10 -40.80 40.83
N GLN A 47 3.55 -40.65 42.07
CA GLN A 47 3.90 -39.34 42.61
C GLN A 47 5.07 -38.69 41.85
N ALA A 48 6.08 -39.47 41.46
CA ALA A 48 7.16 -38.98 40.63
C ALA A 48 6.67 -38.54 39.24
N GLU A 49 5.78 -39.33 38.62
CA GLU A 49 5.16 -39.00 37.33
C GLU A 49 4.31 -37.73 37.43
N ILE A 50 3.48 -37.59 38.46
CA ILE A 50 2.69 -36.37 38.73
C ILE A 50 3.62 -35.16 38.87
N ASN A 51 4.73 -35.30 39.60
CA ASN A 51 5.69 -34.21 39.77
C ASN A 51 6.33 -33.82 38.42
N MET A 52 6.73 -34.80 37.60
CA MET A 52 7.28 -34.56 36.28
C MET A 52 6.28 -33.88 35.35
N LEU A 53 5.06 -34.41 35.25
CA LEU A 53 3.98 -33.82 34.46
C LEU A 53 3.62 -32.41 34.93
N THR A 54 3.69 -32.15 36.23
CA THR A 54 3.47 -30.81 36.78
C THR A 54 4.56 -29.83 36.35
N LEU A 55 5.83 -30.26 36.35
CA LEU A 55 6.95 -29.45 35.85
C LEU A 55 6.81 -29.15 34.35
N GLU A 56 6.52 -30.18 33.54
CA GLU A 56 6.30 -30.04 32.10
C GLU A 56 5.13 -29.10 31.79
N LYS A 57 3.99 -29.28 32.48
CA LYS A 57 2.84 -28.38 32.35
C LYS A 57 3.24 -26.94 32.64
N ASN A 58 3.97 -26.69 33.72
CA ASN A 58 4.39 -25.34 34.10
C ASN A 58 5.38 -24.74 33.09
N GLU A 59 6.28 -25.55 32.52
CA GLU A 59 7.19 -25.10 31.47
C GLU A 59 6.44 -24.76 30.18
N LEU A 60 5.49 -25.60 29.77
CA LEU A 60 4.64 -25.34 28.60
C LEU A 60 3.79 -24.09 28.80
N GLN A 61 3.23 -23.89 29.99
CA GLN A 61 2.48 -22.67 30.32
C GLN A 61 3.37 -21.43 30.20
N ARG A 62 4.59 -21.46 30.73
CA ARG A 62 5.55 -20.35 30.61
C ARG A 62 5.91 -20.07 29.15
N LYS A 63 6.15 -21.10 28.34
CA LYS A 63 6.41 -20.96 26.89
C LYS A 63 5.21 -20.35 26.17
N LEU A 64 4.00 -20.79 26.50
CA LEU A 64 2.76 -20.24 25.95
C LEU A 64 2.61 -18.76 26.29
N ASP A 65 2.78 -18.39 27.56
CA ASP A 65 2.65 -16.99 28.01
C ASP A 65 3.70 -16.08 27.36
N ALA A 66 4.94 -16.57 27.22
CA ALA A 66 6.01 -15.86 26.51
C ALA A 66 5.68 -15.68 25.02
N SER A 67 5.17 -16.72 24.36
CA SER A 67 4.74 -16.67 22.96
C SER A 67 3.61 -15.67 22.76
N LEU A 68 2.57 -15.70 23.60
CA LEU A 68 1.45 -14.77 23.56
C LEU A 68 1.90 -13.32 23.77
N THR A 69 2.79 -13.09 24.74
CA THR A 69 3.37 -11.76 24.99
C THR A 69 4.15 -11.25 23.78
N SER A 70 4.95 -12.11 23.15
CA SER A 70 5.70 -11.73 21.95
C SER A 70 4.77 -11.43 20.76
N ALA A 71 3.74 -12.26 20.55
CA ALA A 71 2.75 -12.07 19.49
C ALA A 71 1.98 -10.75 19.66
N ASP A 72 1.58 -10.41 20.89
CA ASP A 72 0.93 -9.12 21.17
C ASP A 72 1.84 -7.93 20.86
N ARG A 73 3.13 -8.01 21.24
CA ARG A 73 4.12 -6.97 20.90
C ARG A 73 4.26 -6.80 19.39
N TYR A 74 4.38 -7.90 18.64
CA TYR A 74 4.46 -7.83 17.17
C TYR A 74 3.20 -7.23 16.57
N LYS A 75 2.01 -7.62 17.04
CA LYS A 75 0.75 -7.02 16.63
C LYS A 75 0.73 -5.52 16.89
N GLN A 76 1.14 -5.07 18.07
CA GLN A 76 1.20 -3.64 18.40
C GLN A 76 2.19 -2.87 17.50
N GLN A 77 3.38 -3.42 17.28
CA GLN A 77 4.39 -2.81 16.39
C GLN A 77 3.89 -2.74 14.95
N TRP A 78 3.30 -3.83 14.46
CA TRP A 78 2.72 -3.89 13.12
C TRP A 78 1.57 -2.88 12.95
N LEU A 79 0.69 -2.74 13.95
CA LEU A 79 -0.38 -1.73 13.93
C LEU A 79 0.17 -0.29 13.90
N LYS A 80 1.26 -0.01 14.62
CA LYS A 80 1.93 1.30 14.58
C LYS A 80 2.53 1.56 13.20
N ALA A 81 3.29 0.62 12.67
CA ALA A 81 3.89 0.71 11.33
C ALA A 81 2.82 0.90 10.24
N LEU A 82 1.69 0.19 10.35
CA LEU A 82 0.57 0.33 9.41
C LEU A 82 -0.03 1.74 9.43
N LYS A 83 -0.23 2.32 10.63
CA LYS A 83 -0.73 3.70 10.77
C LYS A 83 0.27 4.72 10.23
N GLU A 84 1.56 4.53 10.49
CA GLU A 84 2.61 5.40 9.94
C GLU A 84 2.67 5.34 8.42
N TYR A 85 2.60 4.13 7.85
CA TYR A 85 2.51 3.93 6.40
C TYR A 85 1.30 4.64 5.79
N GLN A 86 0.11 4.49 6.39
CA GLN A 86 -1.09 5.19 5.93
C GLN A 86 -0.93 6.71 5.99
N ARG A 87 -0.34 7.23 7.07
CA ARG A 87 -0.08 8.67 7.22
C ARG A 87 0.91 9.19 6.18
N LEU A 88 1.98 8.44 5.91
CA LEU A 88 2.98 8.79 4.89
C LEU A 88 2.34 8.78 3.51
N LYS A 89 1.59 7.72 3.17
CA LYS A 89 0.88 7.61 1.90
C LYS A 89 -0.08 8.78 1.68
N GLN A 90 -0.87 9.13 2.70
CA GLN A 90 -1.78 10.27 2.63
C GLN A 90 -1.04 11.59 2.42
N ARG A 91 0.05 11.81 3.17
CA ARG A 91 0.88 13.01 3.04
C ARG A 91 1.47 13.16 1.65
N GLU A 92 2.02 12.09 1.07
CA GLU A 92 2.56 12.10 -0.29
C GLU A 92 1.47 12.43 -1.32
N GLN A 93 0.28 11.83 -1.18
CA GLN A 93 -0.85 12.13 -2.05
C GLN A 93 -1.27 13.60 -1.97
N ASP A 94 -1.35 14.15 -0.76
CA ASP A 94 -1.72 15.55 -0.55
C ASP A 94 -0.65 16.50 -1.10
N GLN A 95 0.65 16.18 -0.93
CA GLN A 95 1.75 16.94 -1.53
C GLN A 95 1.70 16.93 -3.05
N SER A 96 1.47 15.76 -3.66
CA SER A 96 1.32 15.64 -5.11
C SER A 96 0.15 16.48 -5.64
N LYS A 97 -0.99 16.51 -4.92
CA LYS A 97 -2.14 17.35 -5.29
C LYS A 97 -1.81 18.84 -5.21
N VAL A 98 -1.15 19.28 -4.15
CA VAL A 98 -0.74 20.69 -3.98
C VAL A 98 0.21 21.12 -5.08
N LEU A 99 1.20 20.28 -5.42
CA LEU A 99 2.13 20.56 -6.51
C LEU A 99 1.41 20.67 -7.86
N LEU A 100 0.48 19.76 -8.14
CA LEU A 100 -0.31 19.78 -9.37
C LEU A 100 -1.18 21.05 -9.46
N GLN A 101 -1.86 21.41 -8.37
CA GLN A 101 -2.65 22.65 -8.31
C GLN A 101 -1.79 23.89 -8.55
N LYS A 102 -0.59 23.94 -7.98
CA LYS A 102 0.34 25.05 -8.19
C LYS A 102 0.76 25.14 -9.67
N GLN A 103 1.09 24.01 -10.29
CA GLN A 103 1.42 23.97 -11.73
C GLN A 103 0.25 24.41 -12.60
N GLN A 104 -0.98 24.00 -12.28
CA GLN A 104 -2.18 24.44 -12.99
C GLN A 104 -2.40 25.95 -12.87
N GLN A 105 -2.22 26.52 -11.67
CA GLN A 105 -2.32 27.97 -11.44
C GLN A 105 -1.23 28.74 -12.20
N GLU A 106 0.01 28.25 -12.22
CA GLU A 106 1.11 28.86 -12.98
C GLU A 106 0.82 28.85 -14.49
N LEU A 107 0.28 27.74 -15.02
CA LEU A 107 -0.14 27.62 -16.41
C LEU A 107 -1.30 28.56 -16.76
N GLU A 108 -2.32 28.64 -15.91
CA GLU A 108 -3.46 29.54 -16.10
C GLU A 108 -3.01 31.00 -16.12
N HIS A 109 -2.13 31.38 -15.18
CA HIS A 109 -1.56 32.71 -15.13
C HIS A 109 -0.69 33.04 -16.36
N MET A 110 0.09 32.08 -16.87
CA MET A 110 0.81 32.23 -18.15
C MET A 110 -0.14 32.42 -19.33
N ARG A 111 -1.23 31.65 -19.39
CA ARG A 111 -2.27 31.77 -20.43
C ARG A 111 -2.94 33.14 -20.40
N LEU A 112 -3.29 33.65 -19.22
CA LEU A 112 -3.87 34.98 -19.06
C LEU A 112 -2.93 36.09 -19.54
N ARG A 113 -1.62 35.97 -19.24
CA ARG A 113 -0.60 36.94 -19.73
C ARG A 113 -0.48 36.92 -21.25
N TYR A 114 -0.52 35.73 -21.85
CA TYR A 114 -0.48 35.58 -23.31
C TYR A 114 -1.69 36.25 -23.97
N LEU A 115 -2.91 35.96 -23.49
CA LEU A 115 -4.14 36.57 -24.01
C LEU A 115 -4.14 38.10 -23.84
N ALA A 116 -3.73 38.59 -22.68
CA ALA A 116 -3.63 40.03 -22.44
C ALA A 116 -2.60 40.70 -23.37
N ALA A 117 -1.48 40.04 -23.68
CA ALA A 117 -0.49 40.56 -24.62
C ALA A 117 -1.04 40.60 -26.05
N GLU A 118 -1.74 39.55 -26.48
CA GLU A 118 -2.42 39.46 -27.79
C GLU A 118 -3.49 40.55 -27.94
N GLU A 119 -4.37 40.73 -26.93
CA GLU A 119 -5.36 41.81 -26.90
C GLU A 119 -4.72 43.19 -26.97
N ASN A 120 -3.62 43.42 -26.24
CA ASN A 120 -2.91 44.70 -26.29
C ASN A 120 -2.31 44.98 -27.68
N ASP A 121 -1.81 43.95 -28.37
CA ASP A 121 -1.26 44.12 -29.72
C ASP A 121 -2.37 44.36 -30.76
N ILE A 122 -3.53 43.72 -30.61
CA ILE A 122 -4.74 44.03 -31.38
C ILE A 122 -5.18 45.48 -31.11
N MET A 123 -5.29 45.90 -29.86
CA MET A 123 -5.66 47.28 -29.50
C MET A 123 -4.69 48.31 -30.06
N LYS A 124 -3.37 48.04 -30.04
CA LYS A 124 -2.38 48.92 -30.69
C LYS A 124 -2.58 48.97 -32.20
N ASN A 125 -2.90 47.85 -32.84
CA ASN A 125 -3.15 47.79 -34.26
C ASN A 125 -4.43 48.57 -34.63
N ASP A 126 -5.52 48.35 -33.90
CA ASP A 126 -6.78 49.09 -34.05
C ASP A 126 -6.57 50.59 -33.82
N HIS A 127 -5.77 50.98 -32.82
CA HIS A 127 -5.41 52.38 -32.57
C HIS A 127 -4.68 53.00 -33.77
N LYS A 128 -3.70 52.28 -34.34
CA LYS A 128 -3.00 52.73 -35.56
C LYS A 128 -3.95 52.85 -36.76
N GLN A 129 -4.88 51.91 -36.92
CA GLN A 129 -5.89 51.96 -37.98
C GLN A 129 -6.83 53.16 -37.79
N LEU A 130 -7.31 53.40 -36.56
CA LEU A 130 -8.13 54.56 -36.22
C LEU A 130 -7.37 55.88 -36.42
N GLU A 131 -6.08 55.94 -36.10
CA GLU A 131 -5.25 57.11 -36.43
C GLU A 131 -5.11 57.29 -37.94
N SER A 132 -4.92 56.22 -38.72
CA SER A 132 -4.89 56.30 -40.19
C SER A 132 -6.20 56.84 -40.74
N ILE A 133 -7.34 56.28 -40.30
CA ILE A 133 -8.68 56.72 -40.69
C ILE A 133 -8.90 58.17 -40.30
N LYS A 134 -8.50 58.59 -39.09
CA LYS A 134 -8.60 59.99 -38.63
C LYS A 134 -7.76 60.91 -39.52
N ASN A 135 -6.55 60.51 -39.88
CA ASN A 135 -5.68 61.28 -40.75
C ASN A 135 -6.25 61.35 -42.18
N GLU A 136 -6.82 60.27 -42.69
CA GLU A 136 -7.53 60.22 -43.97
C GLU A 136 -8.80 61.09 -43.95
N LEU A 137 -9.60 61.05 -42.87
CA LEU A 137 -10.76 61.92 -42.68
C LEU A 137 -10.37 63.39 -42.62
N ASN A 138 -9.26 63.72 -41.95
CA ASN A 138 -8.72 65.08 -41.95
C ASN A 138 -8.27 65.49 -43.36
N LYS A 139 -7.56 64.63 -44.09
CA LYS A 139 -7.21 64.88 -45.50
C LYS A 139 -8.44 65.04 -46.37
N LEU A 140 -9.48 64.20 -46.20
CA LEU A 140 -10.74 64.28 -46.92
C LEU A 140 -11.53 65.54 -46.56
N ARG A 141 -11.47 65.97 -45.30
CA ARG A 141 -12.01 67.26 -44.86
C ARG A 141 -11.25 68.42 -45.53
N ASP A 142 -9.93 68.36 -45.63
CA ASP A 142 -9.12 69.35 -46.35
C ASP A 142 -9.40 69.32 -47.87
N VAL A 143 -9.61 68.12 -48.43
CA VAL A 143 -9.95 67.88 -49.84
C VAL A 143 -11.42 68.17 -50.17
N SER A 144 -12.32 68.26 -49.17
CA SER A 144 -13.74 68.61 -49.35
C SER A 144 -13.99 70.07 -49.81
N THR A 145 -12.93 70.81 -50.12
CA THR A 145 -12.98 72.03 -50.97
C THR A 145 -12.91 71.76 -52.47
N THR A 146 -12.85 70.50 -52.94
CA THR A 146 -12.91 70.15 -54.37
C THR A 146 -13.51 68.75 -54.59
N PRO A 147 -14.48 68.55 -55.52
CA PRO A 147 -15.08 67.24 -55.76
C PRO A 147 -14.37 66.49 -56.90
N THR A 148 -14.38 65.16 -56.89
CA THR A 148 -14.57 64.19 -58.03
C THR A 148 -14.37 62.76 -57.50
N ILE A 149 -15.42 61.95 -57.26
CA ILE A 149 -16.08 60.91 -58.10
C ILE A 149 -15.25 59.61 -58.39
N SER A 150 -15.85 58.50 -57.94
CA SER A 150 -15.97 57.13 -58.52
C SER A 150 -14.85 56.08 -58.48
N GLY A 151 -15.21 54.92 -57.94
CA GLY A 151 -15.42 53.73 -58.79
C GLY A 151 -14.77 52.41 -58.33
N GLY A 152 -15.57 51.34 -58.28
CA GLY A 152 -15.10 50.00 -58.71
C GLY A 152 -15.24 48.83 -57.72
N LEU A 153 -16.20 47.95 -58.01
CA LEU A 153 -16.44 46.59 -57.48
C LEU A 153 -15.22 45.65 -57.59
N GLN A 154 -15.14 44.65 -56.70
CA GLN A 154 -15.28 43.22 -57.09
C GLN A 154 -15.25 42.25 -55.89
N THR A 155 -16.28 41.42 -55.82
CA THR A 155 -16.44 40.25 -54.97
C THR A 155 -16.06 39.01 -55.78
N ASN A 156 -15.16 38.17 -55.25
CA ASN A 156 -15.13 36.70 -55.39
C ASN A 156 -13.81 36.15 -54.85
N SER A 157 -13.87 35.21 -53.90
CA SER A 157 -12.83 34.22 -53.66
C SER A 157 -13.43 32.99 -52.99
N THR A 158 -13.73 32.02 -53.85
CA THR A 158 -13.98 30.61 -53.57
C THR A 158 -12.68 29.92 -53.16
N LEU A 159 -12.48 29.67 -51.87
CA LEU A 159 -11.46 28.76 -51.34
C LEU A 159 -11.97 28.17 -50.02
N SER A 160 -12.75 27.08 -50.10
CA SER A 160 -13.33 26.41 -48.93
C SER A 160 -13.50 24.93 -49.21
N ASP A 161 -12.39 24.21 -49.33
CA ASP A 161 -12.35 22.74 -49.39
C ASP A 161 -11.19 22.16 -48.54
N ASP A 162 -10.07 22.88 -48.42
CA ASP A 162 -8.92 22.43 -47.59
C ASP A 162 -9.09 22.66 -46.07
N ASN A 163 -9.93 23.62 -45.64
CA ASN A 163 -10.15 23.89 -44.21
C ASN A 163 -11.01 22.81 -43.53
N ASP A 164 -11.98 22.24 -44.25
CA ASP A 164 -12.94 21.27 -43.71
C ASP A 164 -12.24 19.94 -43.35
N HIS A 165 -11.23 19.56 -44.14
CA HIS A 165 -10.47 18.32 -43.93
C HIS A 165 -9.49 18.40 -42.74
N LEU A 166 -8.96 19.59 -42.45
CA LEU A 166 -8.07 19.82 -41.31
C LEU A 166 -8.87 19.89 -40.00
N GLU A 167 -10.05 20.50 -40.04
CA GLU A 167 -10.96 20.60 -38.91
C GLU A 167 -11.52 19.22 -38.49
N GLN A 168 -11.78 18.33 -39.47
CA GLN A 168 -12.15 16.94 -39.20
C GLN A 168 -11.03 16.14 -38.52
N VAL A 169 -9.77 16.33 -38.92
CA VAL A 169 -8.62 15.66 -38.30
C VAL A 169 -8.41 16.16 -36.87
N ASP A 170 -8.64 17.44 -36.60
CA ASP A 170 -8.54 18.02 -35.26
C ASP A 170 -9.67 17.55 -34.34
N GLN A 171 -10.89 17.43 -34.84
CA GLN A 171 -12.01 16.84 -34.09
C GLN A 171 -11.75 15.36 -33.75
N GLN A 172 -11.26 14.58 -34.72
CA GLN A 172 -10.91 13.17 -34.50
C GLN A 172 -9.75 13.01 -33.49
N LEU A 173 -8.76 13.90 -33.54
CA LEU A 173 -7.66 13.94 -32.58
C LEU A 173 -8.17 14.24 -31.17
N GLY A 174 -9.08 15.21 -31.03
CA GLY A 174 -9.73 15.55 -29.76
C GLY A 174 -10.46 14.36 -29.12
N VAL A 175 -11.28 13.66 -29.90
CA VAL A 175 -12.05 12.49 -29.41
C VAL A 175 -11.12 11.35 -28.97
N LEU A 176 -10.02 11.10 -29.69
CA LEU A 176 -9.06 10.06 -29.32
C LEU A 176 -8.31 10.38 -28.02
N ILE A 177 -7.97 11.66 -27.81
CA ILE A 177 -7.32 12.14 -26.58
C ILE A 177 -8.29 12.04 -25.40
N GLU A 178 -9.53 12.49 -25.56
CA GLU A 178 -10.56 12.43 -24.52
C GLU A 178 -10.90 11.00 -24.11
N HIS A 179 -10.97 10.07 -25.08
CA HIS A 179 -11.22 8.66 -24.81
C HIS A 179 -10.05 8.01 -24.04
N ARG A 180 -8.79 8.32 -24.40
CA ARG A 180 -7.61 7.89 -23.64
C ARG A 180 -7.66 8.41 -22.20
N ASP A 181 -7.94 9.71 -22.05
CA ASP A 181 -7.91 10.37 -20.74
C ASP A 181 -9.04 9.89 -19.83
N THR A 182 -10.22 9.62 -20.40
CA THR A 182 -11.34 9.01 -19.68
C THR A 182 -11.01 7.60 -19.20
N LEU A 183 -10.39 6.77 -20.05
CA LEU A 183 -9.98 5.41 -19.67
C LEU A 183 -8.93 5.43 -18.55
N LEU A 184 -7.93 6.31 -18.63
CA LEU A 184 -6.93 6.46 -17.57
C LEU A 184 -7.52 7.02 -16.27
N GLN A 185 -8.49 7.94 -16.36
CA GLN A 185 -9.18 8.53 -15.21
C GLN A 185 -9.99 7.50 -14.40
N THR A 186 -10.48 6.42 -15.04
CA THR A 186 -11.18 5.34 -14.31
C THR A 186 -10.27 4.53 -13.39
N GLY A 187 -8.95 4.62 -13.57
CA GLY A 187 -7.95 3.93 -12.74
C GLY A 187 -7.86 2.41 -12.94
N THR A 188 -8.65 1.85 -13.88
CA THR A 188 -8.59 0.44 -14.28
C THR A 188 -7.62 0.20 -15.43
N TYR A 189 -7.25 1.25 -16.16
CA TYR A 189 -6.30 1.20 -17.27
C TYR A 189 -5.03 1.98 -16.94
N THR A 190 -3.92 1.52 -17.49
CA THR A 190 -2.56 2.04 -17.33
C THR A 190 -1.95 2.31 -18.71
N HIS A 191 -0.89 3.13 -18.78
CA HIS A 191 -0.16 3.35 -20.03
C HIS A 191 0.50 2.09 -20.61
N SER A 192 0.62 1.03 -19.80
CA SER A 192 1.09 -0.28 -20.27
C SER A 192 0.02 -1.15 -20.93
N ASP A 193 -1.27 -0.77 -20.86
CA ASP A 193 -2.34 -1.57 -21.44
C ASP A 193 -2.40 -1.43 -22.96
N ALA A 194 -2.62 -2.57 -23.65
CA ALA A 194 -2.64 -2.64 -25.11
C ALA A 194 -3.66 -1.68 -25.75
N LEU A 195 -4.80 -1.44 -25.08
CA LEU A 195 -5.81 -0.49 -25.54
C LEU A 195 -5.31 0.96 -25.51
N ILE A 196 -4.60 1.35 -24.44
CA ILE A 196 -4.04 2.70 -24.30
C ILE A 196 -2.91 2.92 -25.31
N GLN A 197 -2.05 1.91 -25.52
CA GLN A 197 -0.99 1.97 -26.52
C GLN A 197 -1.53 2.14 -27.95
N GLU A 198 -2.63 1.46 -28.29
CA GLU A 198 -3.27 1.60 -29.61
C GLU A 198 -3.90 3.00 -29.79
N LEU A 199 -4.48 3.58 -28.73
CA LEU A 199 -4.96 4.96 -28.77
C LEU A 199 -3.80 5.95 -28.94
N GLU A 200 -2.70 5.78 -28.22
CA GLU A 200 -1.50 6.60 -28.36
C GLU A 200 -0.89 6.49 -29.76
N ARG A 201 -0.86 5.29 -30.36
CA ARG A 201 -0.42 5.08 -31.74
C ARG A 201 -1.30 5.87 -32.73
N ARG A 202 -2.63 5.79 -32.60
CA ARG A 202 -3.57 6.52 -33.46
C ARG A 202 -3.48 8.04 -33.29
N ILE A 203 -3.28 8.51 -32.06
CA ILE A 203 -3.04 9.93 -31.76
C ILE A 203 -1.75 10.40 -32.45
N GLN A 204 -0.66 9.63 -32.37
CA GLN A 204 0.59 9.96 -33.06
C GLN A 204 0.43 9.98 -34.59
N GLU A 205 -0.33 9.04 -35.16
CA GLU A 205 -0.61 9.01 -36.60
C GLU A 205 -1.44 10.21 -37.05
N ALA A 206 -2.47 10.58 -36.30
CA ALA A 206 -3.28 11.77 -36.57
C ALA A 206 -2.45 13.06 -36.48
N MET A 207 -1.57 13.19 -35.47
CA MET A 207 -0.65 14.32 -35.36
C MET A 207 0.36 14.38 -36.51
N LYS A 208 0.89 13.23 -36.96
CA LYS A 208 1.78 13.17 -38.13
C LYS A 208 1.05 13.62 -39.39
N ARG A 209 -0.18 13.15 -39.63
CA ARG A 209 -1.02 13.56 -40.77
C ARG A 209 -1.31 15.07 -40.77
N LYS A 210 -1.59 15.64 -39.60
CA LYS A 210 -1.74 17.10 -39.42
C LYS A 210 -0.45 17.84 -39.80
N SER A 211 0.70 17.37 -39.30
CA SER A 211 2.00 18.02 -39.57
C SER A 211 2.43 17.94 -41.03
N SER A 212 2.04 16.89 -41.76
CA SER A 212 2.29 16.79 -43.21
C SER A 212 1.33 17.65 -44.01
N SER A 213 0.06 17.77 -43.59
CA SER A 213 -0.93 18.61 -44.27
C SER A 213 -0.67 20.12 -44.08
N SER A 214 -0.02 20.52 -42.98
CA SER A 214 0.36 21.92 -42.72
C SER A 214 1.66 22.37 -43.40
N ARG A 215 2.40 21.45 -44.05
CA ARG A 215 3.70 21.72 -44.71
C ARG A 215 3.62 21.76 -46.25
N HIS A 216 2.43 21.56 -46.82
CA HIS A 216 2.14 21.77 -48.24
C HIS A 216 1.24 23.00 -48.37
#